data_AF-A0A495IV92-F1
#
_entry.id   AF-A0A495IV92-F1
#
_cell.length_a   1.000
_cell.length_b   1.000
_cell.length_c   1.000
_cell.angle_alpha   90.00
_cell.angle_beta   90.00
_cell.angle_gamma   90.00
#
_symmetry.space_group_name_H-M   'P 1'
#
loop_
_entity.id
_entity.type
_entity.pdbx_description
1 polymer ?
#
loop_
_entity_poly.entity_id
_entity_poly.type
_entity_poly.pdbx_seq_one_letter_code
_entity_poly.pdbx_strand_id
1 'polypeptide(L)'
;MEIEPAEIPQMIAELKEARAKGHRWVAFNERESQTPDWLRFHFFDSSADAEQYCYGRNFPDDLIDSPGLDHGVERPDEIPADYRFMAIDSLQAALQPEALTNINTEFDLVKSVGQLADQMKKQSVRLIPGSQYEGWRDTLQNELVFPVEWIKTIMPEQEIAQYHVVQHEHPGHQVYEIGHRHRVMESFNSFEQARDYMEHAVNLSSAMNERYDYLLIGQYKNKPLKQGLEGDLPANCGLTLLTANYQYSNDPKIMEYRWHHIHSPGDPAQIHQYMFAKFNRAEDKLDLYNVRLQKASPEDYTVSIFPSHFINYPITLKNSLIMNEQNLNYLKESLKYAGFDTKLNDELEKNINSKAPAFQLNHSTKIGEDDMVYALQFRKGEKDEMYFFNRMDATLKKPGENEKGITQTFYQNQHISAKEAYNLLDGRAVHTNLSYKDDIKKTYPAWVQLDFSQKDKNNNYEVEKFTENYGFKIEDSLKELSLKERDDTQATERMLKSLKRGNLTEANWENNGTSEKIYLSANPKEWKLNAYDEAMNKLDIKDLKLNAKAKSEDVTDDISDSTKKNKRQEQKNDQTPKPSKKVKL
;
A
#
# COMPACT_ATOMS: atom_id res chain seq x y z
N MET A 1 -10.44 -9.96 -17.43
CA MET A 1 -11.01 -10.93 -18.41
C MET A 1 -11.94 -11.89 -17.68
N GLU A 2 -13.20 -11.99 -18.11
CA GLU A 2 -14.14 -12.99 -17.60
C GLU A 2 -14.09 -14.21 -18.52
N ILE A 3 -13.87 -15.41 -17.98
CA ILE A 3 -13.76 -16.65 -18.74
C ILE A 3 -14.82 -17.63 -18.27
N GLU A 4 -15.58 -18.19 -19.21
CA GLU A 4 -16.52 -19.27 -18.94
C GLU A 4 -15.78 -20.60 -18.80
N PRO A 5 -16.08 -21.45 -17.79
CA PRO A 5 -15.36 -22.71 -17.56
C PRO A 5 -15.30 -23.66 -18.78
N ALA A 6 -16.29 -23.58 -19.67
CA ALA A 6 -16.33 -24.39 -20.90
C ALA A 6 -15.26 -24.02 -21.93
N GLU A 7 -14.72 -22.79 -21.89
CA GLU A 7 -13.72 -22.28 -22.83
C GLU A 7 -12.29 -22.66 -22.43
N ILE A 8 -12.07 -22.96 -21.14
CA ILE A 8 -10.75 -23.23 -20.55
C ILE A 8 -9.96 -24.31 -21.31
N PRO A 9 -10.53 -25.47 -21.70
CA PRO A 9 -9.76 -26.51 -22.40
C PRO A 9 -9.19 -26.05 -23.75
N GLN A 10 -9.95 -25.25 -24.51
CA GLN A 10 -9.51 -24.71 -25.79
C GLN A 10 -8.40 -23.68 -25.57
N MET A 11 -8.59 -22.75 -24.63
CA MET A 11 -7.59 -21.74 -24.30
C MET A 11 -6.26 -22.39 -23.88
N ILE A 12 -6.31 -23.41 -23.01
CA ILE A 12 -5.11 -24.17 -22.62
C ILE A 12 -4.42 -24.81 -23.83
N ALA A 13 -5.18 -25.32 -24.81
CA ALA A 13 -4.60 -25.90 -26.02
C ALA A 13 -3.88 -24.85 -26.88
N GLU A 14 -4.47 -23.67 -27.06
CA GLU A 14 -3.88 -22.54 -27.80
C GLU A 14 -2.59 -22.06 -27.14
N LEU A 15 -2.56 -21.92 -25.81
CA LEU A 15 -1.36 -21.54 -25.05
C LEU A 15 -0.23 -22.55 -25.23
N LYS A 16 -0.54 -23.86 -25.17
CA LYS A 16 0.44 -24.92 -25.39
C LYS A 16 1.00 -24.90 -26.81
N GLU A 17 0.16 -24.66 -27.80
CA GLU A 17 0.58 -24.56 -29.20
C GLU A 17 1.50 -23.34 -29.41
N ALA A 18 1.10 -22.17 -28.91
CA ALA A 18 1.91 -20.96 -28.97
C ALA A 18 3.28 -21.17 -28.29
N ARG A 19 3.27 -21.82 -27.12
CA ARG A 19 4.48 -22.17 -26.38
C ARG A 19 5.39 -23.13 -27.17
N ALA A 20 4.81 -24.11 -27.87
CA ALA A 20 5.56 -25.02 -28.74
C ALA A 20 6.18 -24.30 -29.96
N LYS A 21 5.54 -23.23 -30.45
CA LYS A 21 6.04 -22.38 -31.54
C LYS A 21 7.17 -21.43 -31.11
N GLY A 22 7.46 -21.33 -29.82
CA GLY A 22 8.56 -20.52 -29.28
C GLY A 22 8.12 -19.31 -28.47
N HIS A 23 6.85 -18.90 -28.58
CA HIS A 23 6.31 -17.74 -27.88
C HIS A 23 6.37 -17.89 -26.37
N ARG A 24 6.55 -16.77 -25.68
CA ARG A 24 6.71 -16.71 -24.21
C ARG A 24 5.68 -15.80 -23.55
N TRP A 25 5.12 -14.88 -24.33
CA TRP A 25 4.23 -13.84 -23.87
C TRP A 25 2.92 -13.89 -24.62
N VAL A 26 1.87 -13.45 -23.95
CA VAL A 26 0.52 -13.37 -24.49
C VAL A 26 -0.09 -12.04 -24.10
N ALA A 27 -0.70 -11.35 -25.06
CA ALA A 27 -1.51 -10.16 -24.83
C ALA A 27 -2.97 -10.45 -25.14
N PHE A 28 -3.87 -9.79 -24.40
CA PHE A 28 -5.32 -9.92 -24.54
C PHE A 28 -6.01 -8.65 -24.04
N ASN A 29 -7.23 -8.40 -24.52
CA ASN A 29 -8.07 -7.32 -24.02
C ASN A 29 -8.76 -7.73 -22.72
N GLU A 30 -8.58 -6.97 -21.64
CA GLU A 30 -9.13 -7.30 -20.34
C GLU A 30 -10.65 -7.02 -20.22
N ARG A 31 -11.16 -6.06 -20.99
CA ARG A 31 -12.52 -5.48 -20.83
C ARG A 31 -13.60 -6.12 -21.71
N GLU A 32 -13.27 -6.92 -22.72
CA GLU A 32 -14.26 -7.40 -23.69
C GLU A 32 -14.80 -8.80 -23.37
N SER A 33 -16.13 -8.90 -23.26
CA SER A 33 -16.91 -10.14 -23.19
C SER A 33 -17.44 -10.61 -24.55
N GLN A 34 -17.09 -9.92 -25.65
CA GLN A 34 -17.66 -10.12 -26.98
C GLN A 34 -16.63 -10.23 -28.12
N THR A 35 -15.35 -10.45 -27.81
CA THR A 35 -14.35 -10.73 -28.85
C THR A 35 -14.59 -12.11 -29.46
N PRO A 36 -14.61 -12.24 -30.81
CA PRO A 36 -14.60 -13.56 -31.45
C PRO A 36 -13.40 -14.38 -30.97
N ASP A 37 -13.56 -15.68 -30.75
CA ASP A 37 -12.54 -16.57 -30.16
C ASP A 37 -11.13 -16.42 -30.78
N TRP A 38 -11.05 -16.17 -32.09
CA TRP A 38 -9.80 -16.04 -32.85
C TRP A 38 -9.07 -14.69 -32.67
N LEU A 39 -9.64 -13.75 -31.92
CA LEU A 39 -9.09 -12.41 -31.61
C LEU A 39 -8.66 -12.26 -30.14
N ARG A 40 -8.78 -13.31 -29.32
CA ARG A 40 -8.64 -13.19 -27.85
C ARG A 40 -7.18 -13.13 -27.38
N PHE A 41 -6.28 -13.87 -28.03
CA PHE A 41 -4.87 -13.94 -27.67
C PHE A 41 -3.93 -13.54 -28.80
N HIS A 42 -2.93 -12.73 -28.45
CA HIS A 42 -1.83 -12.37 -29.32
C HIS A 42 -0.52 -12.83 -28.69
N PHE A 43 0.28 -13.60 -29.42
CA PHE A 43 1.47 -14.26 -28.89
C PHE A 43 2.75 -13.58 -29.35
N PHE A 44 3.72 -13.47 -28.44
CA PHE A 44 4.98 -12.80 -28.68
C PHE A 44 6.17 -13.59 -28.14
N ASP A 45 7.31 -13.44 -28.81
CA ASP A 45 8.59 -14.02 -28.39
C ASP A 45 9.26 -13.19 -27.29
N SER A 46 8.94 -11.89 -27.22
CA SER A 46 9.50 -10.98 -26.23
C SER A 46 8.44 -10.09 -25.58
N SER A 47 8.68 -9.68 -24.34
CA SER A 47 7.84 -8.70 -23.64
C SER A 47 7.93 -7.31 -24.28
N ALA A 48 9.01 -7.02 -25.01
CA ALA A 48 9.16 -5.78 -25.76
C ALA A 48 8.06 -5.64 -26.81
N ASP A 49 7.87 -6.70 -27.60
CA ASP A 49 6.88 -6.73 -28.68
C ASP A 49 5.46 -6.73 -28.10
N ALA A 50 5.25 -7.43 -26.97
CA ALA A 50 3.97 -7.45 -26.28
C ALA A 50 3.59 -6.09 -25.67
N GLU A 51 4.55 -5.40 -25.03
CA GLU A 51 4.37 -4.05 -24.50
C GLU A 51 4.05 -3.06 -25.62
N GLN A 52 4.80 -3.10 -26.72
CA GLN A 52 4.54 -2.24 -27.88
C GLN A 52 3.16 -2.49 -28.49
N TYR A 53 2.76 -3.76 -28.58
CA TYR A 53 1.42 -4.13 -29.05
C TYR A 53 0.32 -3.58 -28.14
N CYS A 54 0.45 -3.74 -26.82
CA CYS A 54 -0.53 -3.23 -25.86
C CYS A 54 -0.62 -1.71 -25.93
N TYR A 55 0.53 -1.02 -25.96
CA TYR A 55 0.59 0.43 -26.07
C TYR A 55 -0.16 0.93 -27.32
N GLY A 56 0.16 0.39 -28.50
CA GLY A 56 -0.48 0.82 -29.76
C GLY A 56 -1.98 0.49 -29.84
N ARG A 57 -2.44 -0.56 -29.15
CA ARG A 57 -3.87 -0.91 -29.09
C ARG A 57 -4.66 -0.06 -28.11
N ASN A 58 -4.05 0.32 -26.99
CA ASN A 58 -4.68 1.15 -25.97
C ASN A 58 -4.66 2.63 -26.35
N PHE A 59 -3.70 3.05 -27.18
CA PHE A 59 -3.53 4.42 -27.66
C PHE A 59 -3.33 4.44 -29.19
N PRO A 60 -4.38 4.19 -29.98
CA PRO A 60 -4.28 4.27 -31.45
C PRO A 60 -3.91 5.69 -31.92
N ASP A 61 -3.03 5.77 -32.91
CA ASP A 61 -2.44 7.03 -33.44
C ASP A 61 -3.48 8.09 -33.84
N ASP A 62 -4.68 7.69 -34.21
CA ASP A 62 -5.83 8.55 -34.54
C ASP A 62 -6.25 9.51 -33.39
N LEU A 63 -5.78 9.27 -32.17
CA LEU A 63 -6.03 10.11 -30.99
C LEU A 63 -4.91 11.14 -30.71
N ILE A 64 -3.75 11.02 -31.36
CA ILE A 64 -2.55 11.81 -31.05
C ILE A 64 -2.44 13.05 -31.97
N ASP A 65 -3.02 13.02 -33.17
CA ASP A 65 -2.77 14.00 -34.23
C ASP A 65 -3.95 14.95 -34.57
N SER A 66 -4.83 15.23 -33.61
CA SER A 66 -5.86 16.26 -33.77
C SER A 66 -5.42 17.59 -33.12
N PRO A 67 -4.95 18.59 -33.89
CA PRO A 67 -4.63 19.89 -33.32
C PRO A 67 -5.95 20.61 -33.00
N GLY A 68 -6.31 20.64 -31.71
CA GLY A 68 -7.45 21.41 -31.22
C GLY A 68 -8.47 20.64 -30.38
N LEU A 69 -8.24 19.36 -30.06
CA LEU A 69 -9.05 18.67 -29.05
C LEU A 69 -8.42 18.89 -27.67
N ASP A 70 -9.13 19.65 -26.84
CA ASP A 70 -8.97 19.66 -25.39
C ASP A 70 -8.91 18.21 -24.89
N HIS A 71 -7.98 17.88 -24.00
CA HIS A 71 -7.68 16.53 -23.49
C HIS A 71 -8.83 15.92 -22.64
N GLY A 72 -10.08 16.28 -22.90
CA GLY A 72 -11.26 15.94 -22.10
C GLY A 72 -12.53 15.66 -22.91
N VAL A 73 -12.45 15.42 -24.22
CA VAL A 73 -13.63 14.94 -24.97
C VAL A 73 -13.65 13.42 -24.97
N GLU A 74 -14.27 12.85 -23.92
CA GLU A 74 -14.73 11.47 -23.93
C GLU A 74 -15.63 11.26 -25.16
N ARG A 75 -15.27 10.34 -26.07
CA ARG A 75 -16.26 9.79 -26.99
C ARG A 75 -17.24 9.00 -26.14
N PRO A 76 -18.53 9.36 -26.06
CA PRO A 76 -19.46 8.74 -25.11
C PRO A 76 -19.75 7.25 -25.36
N ASP A 77 -19.33 6.72 -26.51
CA ASP A 77 -19.86 5.46 -27.05
C ASP A 77 -18.79 4.35 -27.25
N GLU A 78 -17.49 4.63 -27.07
CA GLU A 78 -16.42 3.65 -27.25
C GLU A 78 -15.68 3.42 -25.92
N ILE A 79 -15.87 2.25 -25.30
CA ILE A 79 -15.09 1.83 -24.14
C ILE A 79 -13.63 1.68 -24.61
N PRO A 80 -12.65 2.39 -24.03
CA PRO A 80 -11.26 2.25 -24.43
C PRO A 80 -10.80 0.80 -24.26
N ALA A 81 -10.07 0.29 -25.26
CA ALA A 81 -9.42 -1.01 -25.17
C ALA A 81 -8.46 -1.05 -23.96
N ASP A 82 -8.33 -2.22 -23.34
CA ASP A 82 -7.46 -2.42 -22.16
C ASP A 82 -6.62 -3.69 -22.39
N TYR A 83 -5.79 -3.64 -23.43
CA TYR A 83 -4.83 -4.69 -23.72
C TYR A 83 -3.77 -4.74 -22.64
N ARG A 84 -3.60 -5.93 -22.08
CA ARG A 84 -2.60 -6.30 -21.10
C ARG A 84 -1.82 -7.48 -21.62
N PHE A 85 -0.62 -7.69 -21.08
CA PHE A 85 0.17 -8.87 -21.39
C PHE A 85 0.74 -9.53 -20.15
N MET A 86 1.03 -10.82 -20.27
CA MET A 86 1.68 -11.62 -19.24
C MET A 86 2.47 -12.79 -19.86
N ALA A 87 3.19 -13.54 -19.04
CA ALA A 87 3.85 -14.76 -19.49
C ALA A 87 2.82 -15.87 -19.77
N ILE A 88 3.02 -16.63 -20.85
CA ILE A 88 2.14 -17.75 -21.24
C ILE A 88 2.02 -18.77 -20.09
N ASP A 89 3.14 -19.12 -19.47
CA ASP A 89 3.15 -20.09 -18.37
C ASP A 89 2.36 -19.59 -17.15
N SER A 90 2.38 -18.28 -16.89
CA SER A 90 1.58 -17.66 -15.82
C SER A 90 0.09 -17.71 -16.13
N LEU A 91 -0.30 -17.41 -17.38
CA LEU A 91 -1.69 -17.52 -17.82
C LEU A 91 -2.17 -18.98 -17.74
N GLN A 92 -1.37 -19.91 -18.23
CA GLN A 92 -1.71 -21.34 -18.19
C GLN A 92 -1.90 -21.82 -16.75
N ALA A 93 -1.05 -21.38 -15.82
CA ALA A 93 -1.22 -21.68 -14.40
C ALA A 93 -2.53 -21.11 -13.83
N ALA A 94 -2.88 -19.87 -14.18
CA ALA A 94 -4.13 -19.24 -13.73
C ALA A 94 -5.41 -19.92 -14.27
N LEU A 95 -5.32 -20.61 -15.41
CA LEU A 95 -6.45 -21.33 -16.03
C LEU A 95 -6.63 -22.78 -15.53
N GLN A 96 -5.75 -23.31 -14.68
CA GLN A 96 -5.84 -24.69 -14.20
C GLN A 96 -6.85 -24.83 -13.04
N PRO A 97 -7.74 -25.84 -13.04
CA PRO A 97 -8.70 -26.06 -11.96
C PRO A 97 -8.06 -26.20 -10.57
N GLU A 98 -6.88 -26.84 -10.48
CA GLU A 98 -6.18 -27.06 -9.21
C GLU A 98 -5.47 -25.80 -8.68
N ALA A 99 -5.18 -24.82 -9.54
CA ALA A 99 -4.58 -23.55 -9.14
C ALA A 99 -5.54 -22.68 -8.32
N LEU A 100 -6.82 -23.04 -8.31
CA LEU A 100 -7.92 -22.27 -7.73
C LEU A 100 -8.37 -22.79 -6.38
N THR A 101 -8.00 -24.03 -6.03
CA THR A 101 -8.40 -24.73 -4.79
C THR A 101 -7.23 -25.12 -3.89
N ASN A 102 -6.00 -25.06 -4.41
CA ASN A 102 -4.82 -25.37 -3.61
C ASN A 102 -4.22 -24.08 -3.06
N ILE A 103 -4.84 -23.46 -2.05
CA ILE A 103 -4.05 -22.71 -1.07
C ILE A 103 -3.38 -23.77 -0.21
N ASN A 104 -2.11 -24.06 -0.49
CA ASN A 104 -1.36 -24.94 0.38
C ASN A 104 -1.37 -24.33 1.78
N THR A 105 -1.99 -24.99 2.75
CA THR A 105 -2.11 -24.50 4.14
C THR A 105 -0.74 -24.37 4.82
N GLU A 106 0.30 -24.98 4.25
CA GLU A 106 1.70 -24.84 4.66
C GLU A 106 2.41 -23.62 4.02
N PHE A 107 1.76 -22.87 3.12
CA PHE A 107 2.36 -21.69 2.50
C PHE A 107 2.41 -20.51 3.49
N ASP A 108 3.58 -20.31 4.08
CA ASP A 108 3.91 -19.12 4.88
C ASP A 108 4.28 -17.94 3.97
N LEU A 109 3.29 -17.09 3.70
CA LEU A 109 3.45 -15.87 2.91
C LEU A 109 4.46 -14.90 3.55
N VAL A 110 4.43 -14.74 4.88
CA VAL A 110 5.28 -13.78 5.58
C VAL A 110 6.74 -14.20 5.47
N LYS A 111 7.03 -15.47 5.71
CA LYS A 111 8.36 -16.04 5.51
C LYS A 111 8.82 -15.89 4.06
N SER A 112 7.98 -16.24 3.09
CA SER A 112 8.33 -16.18 1.66
C SER A 112 8.63 -14.75 1.22
N VAL A 113 7.85 -13.76 1.68
CA VAL A 113 8.08 -12.34 1.41
C VAL A 113 9.39 -11.86 2.06
N GLY A 114 9.67 -12.29 3.29
CA GLY A 114 10.93 -11.99 3.97
C GLY A 114 12.15 -12.51 3.21
N GLN A 115 12.11 -13.78 2.78
CA GLN A 115 13.17 -14.39 1.97
C GLN A 115 13.34 -13.69 0.62
N LEU A 116 12.24 -13.37 -0.06
CA LEU A 116 12.27 -12.60 -1.30
C LEU A 116 12.96 -11.25 -1.11
N ALA A 117 12.60 -10.50 -0.06
CA ALA A 117 13.18 -9.20 0.24
C ALA A 117 14.69 -9.31 0.50
N ASP A 118 15.13 -10.35 1.20
CA ASP A 118 16.55 -10.65 1.41
C ASP A 118 17.28 -10.94 0.10
N GLN A 119 16.70 -11.76 -0.79
CA GLN A 119 17.30 -12.07 -2.09
C GLN A 119 17.36 -10.83 -3.00
N MET A 120 16.29 -10.03 -3.04
CA MET A 120 16.25 -8.77 -3.78
C MET A 120 17.36 -7.82 -3.31
N LYS A 121 17.52 -7.66 -2.00
CA LYS A 121 18.59 -6.83 -1.43
C LYS A 121 19.98 -7.34 -1.80
N LYS A 122 20.21 -8.66 -1.73
CA LYS A 122 21.50 -9.28 -2.09
C LYS A 122 21.87 -9.07 -3.56
N GLN A 123 20.88 -9.02 -4.45
CA GLN A 123 21.10 -8.89 -5.89
C GLN A 123 20.91 -7.45 -6.41
N SER A 124 20.72 -6.47 -5.52
CA SER A 124 20.43 -5.06 -5.88
C SER A 124 19.19 -4.90 -6.77
N VAL A 125 18.18 -5.73 -6.53
CA VAL A 125 16.89 -5.75 -7.23
C VAL A 125 15.81 -5.15 -6.35
N ARG A 126 14.82 -4.49 -6.95
CA ARG A 126 13.64 -3.92 -6.29
C ARG A 126 12.40 -4.19 -7.13
N LEU A 127 11.23 -4.08 -6.50
CA LEU A 127 9.96 -4.05 -7.22
C LEU A 127 9.84 -2.73 -7.99
N ILE A 128 9.21 -2.79 -9.16
CA ILE A 128 8.95 -1.60 -9.96
C ILE A 128 7.99 -0.66 -9.21
N PRO A 129 8.21 0.66 -9.21
CA PRO A 129 7.28 1.63 -8.62
C PRO A 129 5.85 1.45 -9.15
N GLY A 130 4.86 1.45 -8.25
CA GLY A 130 3.45 1.28 -8.62
C GLY A 130 3.02 -0.19 -8.85
N SER A 131 3.90 -1.17 -8.67
CA SER A 131 3.51 -2.58 -8.65
C SER A 131 2.43 -2.82 -7.59
N GLN A 132 1.30 -3.38 -8.00
CA GLN A 132 0.20 -3.65 -7.07
C GLN A 132 0.57 -4.82 -6.13
N TYR A 133 0.12 -4.71 -4.89
CA TYR A 133 0.37 -5.73 -3.84
C TYR A 133 -0.69 -6.85 -3.84
N GLU A 134 -1.73 -6.73 -4.66
CA GLU A 134 -2.76 -7.75 -4.81
C GLU A 134 -2.20 -8.93 -5.62
N GLY A 135 -2.42 -10.17 -5.15
CA GLY A 135 -1.97 -11.38 -5.86
C GLY A 135 -0.51 -11.82 -5.59
N TRP A 136 0.24 -11.20 -4.67
CA TRP A 136 1.58 -11.68 -4.31
C TRP A 136 1.59 -13.08 -3.69
N ARG A 137 0.51 -13.46 -2.99
CA ARG A 137 0.33 -14.83 -2.52
C ARG A 137 0.39 -15.80 -3.69
N ASP A 138 -0.41 -15.58 -4.72
CA ASP A 138 -0.49 -16.47 -5.87
C ASP A 138 0.80 -16.44 -6.69
N THR A 139 1.40 -15.25 -6.84
CA THR A 139 2.69 -15.07 -7.51
C THR A 139 3.78 -15.90 -6.85
N LEU A 140 3.92 -15.83 -5.52
CA LEU A 140 4.97 -16.55 -4.80
C LEU A 140 4.64 -18.03 -4.62
N GLN A 141 3.38 -18.35 -4.36
CA GLN A 141 2.94 -19.72 -4.13
C GLN A 141 3.10 -20.56 -5.41
N ASN A 142 2.74 -20.01 -6.57
CA ASN A 142 2.84 -20.67 -7.88
C ASN A 142 4.14 -20.34 -8.62
N GLU A 143 5.06 -19.62 -7.97
CA GLU A 143 6.34 -19.18 -8.53
C GLU A 143 6.19 -18.54 -9.93
N LEU A 144 5.26 -17.60 -10.06
CA LEU A 144 5.01 -16.85 -11.27
C LEU A 144 6.13 -15.81 -11.49
N VAL A 145 6.35 -15.45 -12.75
CA VAL A 145 7.27 -14.37 -13.09
C VAL A 145 6.63 -13.00 -12.80
N PHE A 146 7.42 -12.07 -12.30
CA PHE A 146 6.99 -10.69 -12.00
C PHE A 146 8.10 -9.69 -12.39
N PRO A 147 7.75 -8.44 -12.70
CA PRO A 147 8.72 -7.47 -13.18
C PRO A 147 9.48 -6.86 -12.01
N VAL A 148 10.75 -6.55 -12.24
CA VAL A 148 11.66 -5.98 -11.25
C VAL A 148 12.55 -4.93 -11.88
N GLU A 149 13.12 -4.08 -11.04
CA GLU A 149 14.15 -3.13 -11.39
C GLU A 149 15.45 -3.52 -10.70
N TRP A 150 16.51 -3.71 -11.49
CA TRP A 150 17.88 -3.83 -10.99
C TRP A 150 18.55 -2.47 -11.00
N ILE A 151 19.20 -2.12 -9.89
CA ILE A 151 19.86 -0.83 -9.70
C ILE A 151 21.31 -1.05 -9.29
N LYS A 152 22.25 -0.53 -10.07
CA LYS A 152 23.67 -0.51 -9.71
C LYS A 152 24.19 0.91 -9.61
N THR A 153 24.67 1.28 -8.44
CA THR A 153 25.42 2.53 -8.27
C THR A 153 26.84 2.36 -8.81
N ILE A 154 27.27 3.31 -9.62
CA ILE A 154 28.60 3.34 -10.21
C ILE A 154 29.26 4.71 -10.02
N MET A 155 30.59 4.74 -10.11
CA MET A 155 31.35 5.96 -10.37
C MET A 155 31.67 6.02 -11.87
N PRO A 156 31.09 6.94 -12.66
CA PRO A 156 31.24 6.92 -14.11
C PRO A 156 32.70 6.99 -14.57
N GLU A 157 33.56 7.79 -13.92
CA GLU A 157 35.00 7.86 -14.23
C GLU A 157 35.73 6.50 -14.10
N GLN A 158 35.20 5.59 -13.28
CA GLN A 158 35.77 4.26 -13.05
C GLN A 158 35.20 3.21 -14.00
N GLU A 159 34.04 3.43 -14.59
CA GLU A 159 33.32 2.47 -15.44
C GLU A 159 33.37 2.84 -16.93
N ILE A 160 33.54 4.11 -17.28
CA ILE A 160 33.64 4.58 -18.66
C ILE A 160 35.03 4.26 -19.22
N ALA A 161 35.06 3.65 -20.40
CA ALA A 161 36.28 3.35 -21.13
C ALA A 161 36.63 4.45 -22.14
N GLN A 162 35.62 4.98 -22.83
CA GLN A 162 35.77 6.00 -23.87
C GLN A 162 34.61 6.99 -23.83
N TYR A 163 34.90 8.23 -24.21
CA TYR A 163 33.96 9.33 -24.35
C TYR A 163 33.78 9.62 -25.85
N HIS A 164 32.54 9.73 -26.33
CA HIS A 164 32.24 9.99 -27.74
C HIS A 164 31.45 11.27 -27.86
N VAL A 165 31.83 12.12 -28.81
CA VAL A 165 31.02 13.27 -29.22
C VAL A 165 30.20 12.85 -30.42
N VAL A 166 28.89 12.98 -30.29
CA VAL A 166 27.90 12.52 -31.26
C VAL A 166 27.13 13.73 -31.77
N GLN A 167 27.04 13.82 -33.09
CA GLN A 167 26.16 14.74 -33.78
C GLN A 167 24.85 14.03 -34.08
N HIS A 168 23.73 14.69 -33.80
CA HIS A 168 22.37 14.22 -34.06
C HIS A 168 21.66 15.22 -34.98
N GLU A 169 21.18 14.71 -36.11
CA GLU A 169 20.48 15.51 -37.13
C GLU A 169 19.01 15.11 -37.21
N HIS A 170 18.14 16.12 -37.32
CA HIS A 170 16.72 16.00 -37.66
C HIS A 170 16.49 16.48 -39.12
N PRO A 171 16.71 15.64 -40.15
CA PRO A 171 16.66 16.00 -41.58
C PRO A 171 15.33 16.56 -42.14
N GLY A 172 14.37 16.96 -41.30
CA GLY A 172 13.04 17.40 -41.72
C GLY A 172 12.44 18.62 -41.01
N HIS A 173 13.15 19.31 -40.12
CA HIS A 173 12.59 20.34 -39.22
C HIS A 173 11.37 19.83 -38.42
N GLN A 174 11.58 19.26 -37.22
CA GLN A 174 10.54 18.91 -36.23
C GLN A 174 9.36 18.03 -36.68
N VAL A 175 9.30 17.57 -37.94
CA VAL A 175 8.40 16.51 -38.37
C VAL A 175 9.08 15.18 -38.01
N TYR A 176 8.64 14.56 -36.91
CA TYR A 176 9.17 13.32 -36.32
C TYR A 176 9.25 12.13 -37.31
N GLU A 177 8.64 12.24 -38.48
CA GLU A 177 8.55 11.17 -39.49
C GLU A 177 9.70 11.13 -40.51
N ILE A 178 10.57 12.17 -40.58
CA ILE A 178 11.62 12.28 -41.63
C ILE A 178 12.94 11.57 -41.22
N GLY A 179 12.97 10.95 -40.03
CA GLY A 179 14.03 10.06 -39.55
C GLY A 179 15.16 10.77 -38.79
N HIS A 180 15.83 10.04 -37.88
CA HIS A 180 16.95 10.53 -37.05
C HIS A 180 18.28 10.04 -37.64
N ARG A 181 19.30 10.91 -37.70
CA ARG A 181 20.66 10.50 -38.10
C ARG A 181 21.65 10.81 -36.98
N HIS A 182 22.42 9.80 -36.58
CA HIS A 182 23.52 9.96 -35.64
C HIS A 182 24.87 9.77 -36.34
N ARG A 183 25.84 10.60 -35.97
CA ARG A 183 27.23 10.47 -36.38
C ARG A 183 28.15 10.65 -35.19
N VAL A 184 28.92 9.60 -34.88
CA VAL A 184 30.06 9.74 -33.95
C VAL A 184 31.11 10.59 -34.65
N MET A 185 31.41 11.76 -34.09
CA MET A 185 32.37 12.70 -34.65
C MET A 185 33.80 12.32 -34.28
N GLU A 186 34.03 12.07 -33.00
CA GLU A 186 35.35 11.70 -32.46
C GLU A 186 35.20 10.99 -31.10
N SER A 187 36.22 10.21 -30.73
CA SER A 187 36.28 9.47 -29.47
C SER A 187 37.54 9.81 -28.66
N PHE A 188 37.41 9.91 -27.35
CA PHE A 188 38.46 10.36 -26.44
C PHE A 188 38.56 9.45 -25.22
N ASN A 189 39.76 9.39 -24.63
CA ASN A 189 39.97 8.71 -23.34
C ASN A 189 39.84 9.67 -22.14
N SER A 190 39.59 10.96 -22.40
CA SER A 190 39.44 12.01 -21.39
C SER A 190 38.14 12.76 -21.59
N PHE A 191 37.36 12.90 -20.51
CA PHE A 191 36.13 13.68 -20.50
C PHE A 191 36.38 15.14 -20.89
N GLU A 192 37.43 15.75 -20.33
CA GLU A 192 37.75 17.16 -20.58
C GLU A 192 38.07 17.40 -22.06
N GLN A 193 38.84 16.51 -22.70
CA GLN A 193 39.15 16.63 -24.14
C GLN A 193 37.88 16.49 -25.00
N ALA A 194 36.99 15.57 -24.62
CA ALA A 194 35.74 15.37 -25.34
C ALA A 194 34.78 16.56 -25.16
N ARG A 195 34.70 17.12 -23.95
CA ARG A 195 33.91 18.33 -23.66
C ARG A 195 34.44 19.52 -24.45
N ASP A 196 35.74 19.77 -24.40
CA ASP A 196 36.35 20.86 -25.15
C ASP A 196 36.09 20.69 -26.66
N TYR A 197 36.23 19.48 -27.21
CA TYR A 197 35.89 19.21 -28.62
C TYR A 197 34.42 19.51 -28.94
N MET A 198 33.49 19.07 -28.08
CA MET A 198 32.05 19.33 -28.24
C MET A 198 31.74 20.83 -28.22
N GLU A 199 32.33 21.59 -27.30
CA GLU A 199 32.17 23.05 -27.23
C GLU A 199 32.65 23.73 -28.52
N HIS A 200 33.80 23.30 -29.06
CA HIS A 200 34.29 23.80 -30.35
C HIS A 200 33.35 23.45 -31.51
N ALA A 201 32.81 22.23 -31.53
CA ALA A 201 31.86 21.79 -32.57
C ALA A 201 30.58 22.63 -32.53
N VAL A 202 30.00 22.85 -31.34
CA VAL A 202 28.80 23.70 -31.15
C VAL A 202 29.06 25.14 -31.58
N ASN A 203 30.21 25.70 -31.22
CA ASN A 203 30.60 27.06 -31.63
C ASN A 203 30.78 27.17 -33.15
N LEU A 204 31.39 26.15 -33.78
CA LEU A 204 31.57 26.10 -35.22
C LEU A 204 30.23 26.02 -35.96
N SER A 205 29.33 25.13 -35.54
CA SER A 205 28.01 25.03 -36.15
C SER A 205 27.16 26.28 -35.94
N SER A 206 27.30 26.95 -34.79
CA SER A 206 26.70 28.28 -34.58
C SER A 206 27.23 29.32 -35.59
N ALA A 207 28.55 29.34 -35.84
CA ALA A 207 29.18 30.23 -36.81
C ALA A 207 28.82 29.89 -38.27
N MET A 208 28.57 28.62 -38.57
CA MET A 208 28.17 28.11 -39.89
C MET A 208 26.65 28.10 -40.10
N ASN A 209 25.86 28.50 -39.09
CA ASN A 209 24.39 28.45 -39.09
C ASN A 209 23.84 27.02 -39.34
N GLU A 210 24.52 26.02 -38.81
CA GLU A 210 24.10 24.62 -38.78
C GLU A 210 23.33 24.33 -37.49
N ARG A 211 22.36 23.41 -37.57
CA ARG A 211 21.35 23.18 -36.51
C ARG A 211 21.35 21.72 -36.10
N TYR A 212 22.47 21.28 -35.56
CA TYR A 212 22.62 19.92 -35.07
C TYR A 212 22.45 19.89 -33.57
N ASP A 213 21.97 18.76 -33.04
CA ASP A 213 22.08 18.47 -31.62
C ASP A 213 23.40 17.73 -31.37
N TYR A 214 23.98 17.93 -30.19
CA TYR A 214 25.21 17.27 -29.81
C TYR A 214 25.03 16.53 -28.49
N LEU A 215 25.61 15.33 -28.42
CA LEU A 215 25.67 14.53 -27.20
C LEU A 215 27.11 14.15 -26.91
N LEU A 216 27.56 14.37 -25.68
CA LEU A 216 28.76 13.77 -25.12
C LEU A 216 28.34 12.56 -24.28
N ILE A 217 28.75 11.40 -24.75
CA ILE A 217 28.36 10.12 -24.15
C ILE A 217 29.59 9.33 -23.69
N GLY A 218 29.46 8.60 -22.58
CA GLY A 218 30.50 7.71 -22.06
C GLY A 218 30.13 6.25 -22.26
N GLN A 219 30.94 5.50 -23.00
CA GLN A 219 30.79 4.06 -23.21
C GLN A 219 31.41 3.28 -22.04
N TYR A 220 30.67 2.34 -21.46
CA TYR A 220 31.19 1.51 -20.38
C TYR A 220 32.23 0.48 -20.85
N LYS A 221 33.14 0.10 -19.95
CA LYS A 221 34.14 -0.95 -20.15
C LYS A 221 33.51 -2.25 -20.64
N ASN A 222 34.06 -2.81 -21.72
CA ASN A 222 33.64 -4.08 -22.31
C ASN A 222 32.17 -4.12 -22.79
N LYS A 223 31.52 -2.97 -22.97
CA LYS A 223 30.16 -2.88 -23.52
C LYS A 223 30.20 -2.28 -24.92
N PRO A 224 29.30 -2.67 -25.83
CA PRO A 224 29.25 -2.10 -27.18
C PRO A 224 28.72 -0.67 -27.15
N LEU A 225 29.19 0.17 -28.08
CA LEU A 225 28.58 1.47 -28.37
C LEU A 225 27.26 1.24 -29.12
N LYS A 226 26.13 1.46 -28.45
CA LYS A 226 24.78 1.39 -29.01
C LYS A 226 24.07 2.70 -28.75
N GLN A 227 23.37 3.23 -29.76
CA GLN A 227 22.62 4.47 -29.67
C GLN A 227 21.13 4.18 -29.92
N GLY A 228 20.26 4.81 -29.12
CA GLY A 228 18.83 4.86 -29.31
C GLY A 228 18.45 5.79 -30.46
N LEU A 229 17.14 6.05 -30.59
CA LEU A 229 16.59 6.93 -31.61
C LEU A 229 17.02 8.40 -31.41
N GLU A 230 17.25 8.82 -30.16
CA GLU A 230 17.66 10.19 -29.81
C GLU A 230 19.18 10.30 -29.58
N GLY A 231 19.95 9.27 -29.96
CA GLY A 231 21.41 9.25 -29.84
C GLY A 231 21.93 8.91 -28.43
N ASP A 232 21.03 8.71 -27.46
CA ASP A 232 21.32 8.25 -26.10
C ASP A 232 21.76 6.78 -26.06
N LEU A 233 22.44 6.34 -25.00
CA LEU A 233 22.79 4.92 -24.84
C LEU A 233 21.75 4.16 -24.02
N PRO A 234 21.52 2.87 -24.32
CA PRO A 234 20.91 1.96 -23.36
C PRO A 234 21.66 2.02 -22.03
N ALA A 235 20.91 2.03 -20.92
CA ALA A 235 21.44 2.29 -19.56
C ALA A 235 22.62 1.40 -19.15
N ASN A 236 22.78 0.22 -19.76
CA ASN A 236 23.84 -0.73 -19.44
C ASN A 236 25.03 -0.71 -20.43
N CYS A 237 24.95 0.12 -21.47
CA CYS A 237 26.01 0.30 -22.46
C CYS A 237 26.82 1.58 -22.22
N GLY A 238 26.23 2.57 -21.54
CA GLY A 238 26.92 3.82 -21.22
C GLY A 238 26.01 4.85 -20.55
N LEU A 239 26.49 6.09 -20.50
CA LEU A 239 25.76 7.24 -19.95
C LEU A 239 25.86 8.43 -20.90
N THR A 240 24.77 9.17 -21.01
CA THR A 240 24.81 10.54 -21.52
C THR A 240 25.31 11.46 -20.42
N LEU A 241 26.34 12.26 -20.71
CA LEU A 241 26.98 13.16 -19.74
C LEU A 241 26.53 14.61 -19.97
N LEU A 242 26.58 15.05 -21.23
CA LEU A 242 26.26 16.42 -21.63
C LEU A 242 25.48 16.39 -22.95
N THR A 243 24.49 17.26 -23.10
CA THR A 243 23.81 17.50 -24.37
C THR A 243 23.78 18.98 -24.68
N ALA A 244 23.92 19.36 -25.95
CA ALA A 244 23.68 20.70 -26.45
C ALA A 244 22.63 20.63 -27.55
N ASN A 245 21.41 21.07 -27.22
CA ASN A 245 20.26 20.95 -28.11
C ASN A 245 19.95 22.32 -28.72
N TYR A 246 19.78 22.37 -30.04
CA TYR A 246 19.45 23.59 -30.76
C TYR A 246 17.94 23.84 -30.73
N GLN A 247 17.49 24.76 -29.88
CA GLN A 247 16.07 24.99 -29.64
C GLN A 247 15.72 26.46 -29.44
N TYR A 248 14.42 26.77 -29.44
CA TYR A 248 13.94 28.12 -29.16
C TYR A 248 14.28 28.49 -27.72
N SER A 249 14.78 29.71 -27.56
CA SER A 249 14.89 30.35 -26.25
C SER A 249 13.50 30.69 -25.71
N ASN A 250 13.43 31.33 -24.54
CA ASN A 250 12.16 31.89 -24.03
C ASN A 250 11.57 32.97 -24.95
N ASP A 251 12.38 33.59 -25.81
CA ASP A 251 11.91 34.36 -26.97
C ASP A 251 11.84 33.42 -28.20
N PRO A 252 10.65 33.16 -28.76
CA PRO A 252 10.48 32.29 -29.93
C PRO A 252 11.12 32.83 -31.21
N LYS A 253 11.70 34.04 -31.20
CA LYS A 253 12.49 34.59 -32.31
C LYS A 253 13.97 34.27 -32.21
N ILE A 254 14.44 33.77 -31.08
CA ILE A 254 15.84 33.48 -30.82
C ILE A 254 15.98 31.97 -30.65
N MET A 255 16.81 31.36 -31.50
CA MET A 255 17.24 29.96 -31.36
C MET A 255 18.66 29.95 -30.80
N GLU A 256 18.88 29.15 -29.77
CA GLU A 256 20.18 29.01 -29.13
C GLU A 256 20.43 27.56 -28.71
N TYR A 257 21.70 27.23 -28.51
CA TYR A 257 22.07 25.95 -27.92
C TYR A 257 21.79 25.97 -26.42
N ARG A 258 20.90 25.08 -25.96
CA ARG A 258 20.73 24.83 -24.53
C ARG A 258 21.58 23.65 -24.10
N TRP A 259 22.46 23.90 -23.14
CA TRP A 259 23.30 22.89 -22.53
C TRP A 259 22.57 22.22 -21.36
N HIS A 260 22.60 20.90 -21.31
CA HIS A 260 22.10 20.12 -20.17
C HIS A 260 23.21 19.21 -19.66
N HIS A 261 23.60 19.41 -18.40
CA HIS A 261 24.53 18.54 -17.69
C HIS A 261 23.74 17.41 -17.04
N ILE A 262 23.76 16.24 -17.67
CA ILE A 262 22.96 15.09 -17.26
C ILE A 262 23.69 14.32 -16.16
N HIS A 263 24.96 13.97 -16.41
CA HIS A 263 25.80 13.25 -15.47
C HIS A 263 27.22 13.83 -15.47
N SER A 264 27.88 13.74 -14.32
CA SER A 264 29.27 14.13 -14.13
C SER A 264 30.14 12.88 -13.97
N PRO A 265 31.35 12.81 -14.55
CA PRO A 265 32.26 11.69 -14.35
C PRO A 265 32.60 11.41 -12.88
N GLY A 266 32.67 12.47 -12.06
CA GLY A 266 33.07 12.41 -10.65
C GLY A 266 31.93 12.21 -9.66
N ASP A 267 30.67 12.24 -10.13
CA ASP A 267 29.51 12.06 -9.26
C ASP A 267 28.91 10.65 -9.42
N PRO A 268 28.46 10.00 -8.33
CA PRO A 268 27.81 8.70 -8.43
C PRO A 268 26.59 8.73 -9.36
N ALA A 269 26.50 7.74 -10.24
CA ALA A 269 25.35 7.53 -11.12
C ALA A 269 24.69 6.16 -10.83
N GLN A 270 23.45 5.99 -11.27
CA GLN A 270 22.72 4.73 -11.15
C GLN A 270 22.39 4.15 -12.53
N ILE A 271 22.69 2.86 -12.70
CA ILE A 271 22.21 2.08 -13.84
C ILE A 271 20.89 1.45 -13.43
N HIS A 272 19.84 1.71 -14.20
CA HIS A 272 18.51 1.15 -14.00
C HIS A 272 18.20 0.16 -15.13
N GLN A 273 17.83 -1.07 -14.78
CA GLN A 273 17.41 -2.09 -15.75
C GLN A 273 16.13 -2.79 -15.30
N TYR A 274 15.12 -2.78 -16.16
CA TYR A 274 13.86 -3.46 -15.96
C TYR A 274 13.94 -4.88 -16.51
N MET A 275 13.72 -5.86 -15.63
CA MET A 275 13.83 -7.28 -15.90
C MET A 275 12.60 -8.02 -15.36
N PHE A 276 12.59 -9.35 -15.51
CA PHE A 276 11.62 -10.20 -14.84
C PHE A 276 12.33 -11.11 -13.85
N ALA A 277 11.64 -11.48 -12.77
CA ALA A 277 12.16 -12.34 -11.74
C ALA A 277 11.19 -13.46 -11.41
N LYS A 278 11.71 -14.58 -10.93
CA LYS A 278 10.95 -15.68 -10.33
C LYS A 278 11.63 -16.09 -9.03
N PHE A 279 10.84 -16.22 -7.97
CA PHE A 279 11.35 -16.65 -6.67
C PHE A 279 11.16 -18.17 -6.51
N ASN A 280 12.26 -18.92 -6.52
CA ASN A 280 12.28 -20.34 -6.19
C ASN A 280 12.34 -20.47 -4.67
N ARG A 281 11.22 -20.92 -4.09
CA ARG A 281 11.06 -21.00 -2.63
C ARG A 281 11.83 -22.17 -2.03
N ALA A 282 11.92 -23.28 -2.76
CA ALA A 282 12.63 -24.47 -2.31
C ALA A 282 14.13 -24.23 -2.17
N GLU A 283 14.69 -23.40 -3.06
CA GLU A 283 16.12 -23.06 -3.07
C GLU A 283 16.46 -21.74 -2.38
N ASP A 284 15.46 -20.97 -1.91
CA ASP A 284 15.62 -19.59 -1.42
C ASP A 284 16.46 -18.74 -2.38
N LYS A 285 15.97 -18.67 -3.63
CA LYS A 285 16.71 -18.08 -4.75
C LYS A 285 15.82 -17.22 -5.63
N LEU A 286 16.29 -16.02 -5.94
CA LEU A 286 15.70 -15.15 -6.95
C LEU A 286 16.44 -15.37 -8.28
N ASP A 287 15.75 -15.90 -9.28
CA ASP A 287 16.25 -16.02 -10.65
C ASP A 287 15.78 -14.80 -11.46
N LEU A 288 16.69 -14.20 -12.24
CA LEU A 288 16.40 -13.05 -13.11
C LEU A 288 16.37 -13.46 -14.59
N TYR A 289 15.48 -12.84 -15.35
CA TYR A 289 15.14 -13.18 -16.72
C TYR A 289 15.08 -11.93 -17.61
N ASN A 290 15.48 -12.12 -18.87
CA ASN A 290 15.41 -11.11 -19.92
C ASN A 290 13.99 -11.00 -20.54
N VAL A 291 13.79 -10.06 -21.48
CA VAL A 291 12.52 -9.90 -22.24
C VAL A 291 12.04 -11.16 -22.96
N ARG A 292 12.88 -12.18 -23.17
CA ARG A 292 12.51 -13.47 -23.79
C ARG A 292 12.30 -14.59 -22.76
N LEU A 293 12.21 -14.26 -21.47
CA LEU A 293 12.16 -15.19 -20.34
C LEU A 293 13.31 -16.20 -20.32
N GLN A 294 14.51 -15.78 -20.72
CA GLN A 294 15.74 -16.56 -20.55
C GLN A 294 16.50 -16.02 -19.34
N LYS A 295 17.05 -16.91 -18.52
CA LYS A 295 17.87 -16.51 -17.37
C LYS A 295 19.02 -15.62 -17.83
N ALA A 296 19.21 -14.48 -17.19
CA ALA A 296 20.21 -13.50 -17.58
C ALA A 296 20.78 -12.77 -16.36
N SER A 297 22.07 -12.42 -16.42
CA SER A 297 22.66 -11.47 -15.48
C SER A 297 22.26 -10.05 -15.91
N PRO A 298 21.88 -9.16 -14.98
CA PRO A 298 21.56 -7.78 -15.30
C PRO A 298 22.68 -7.09 -16.09
N GLU A 299 23.92 -7.33 -15.72
CA GLU A 299 25.09 -6.70 -16.35
C GLU A 299 25.19 -6.99 -17.85
N ASP A 300 24.77 -8.17 -18.30
CA ASP A 300 24.85 -8.59 -19.70
C ASP A 300 23.59 -8.26 -20.50
N TYR A 301 22.56 -7.72 -19.83
CA TYR A 301 21.24 -7.53 -20.40
C TYR A 301 21.07 -6.18 -21.11
N THR A 302 21.08 -6.19 -22.45
CA THR A 302 21.15 -4.96 -23.26
C THR A 302 19.82 -4.33 -23.66
N VAL A 303 18.67 -4.89 -23.23
CA VAL A 303 17.34 -4.39 -23.64
C VAL A 303 16.49 -4.20 -22.41
N SER A 304 16.37 -2.99 -21.89
CA SER A 304 15.55 -2.68 -20.71
C SER A 304 14.28 -1.97 -21.15
N ILE A 305 13.11 -2.54 -20.82
CA ILE A 305 11.80 -1.96 -21.18
C ILE A 305 10.92 -1.93 -19.94
N PHE A 306 10.33 -0.77 -19.66
CA PHE A 306 9.37 -0.63 -18.58
C PHE A 306 8.06 -1.32 -18.96
N PRO A 307 7.61 -2.35 -18.23
CA PRO A 307 6.47 -3.17 -18.62
C PRO A 307 5.15 -2.56 -18.12
N SER A 308 4.73 -1.43 -18.70
CA SER A 308 3.60 -0.64 -18.20
C SER A 308 2.24 -1.34 -18.34
N HIS A 309 2.11 -2.28 -19.28
CA HIS A 309 0.89 -3.05 -19.52
C HIS A 309 0.93 -4.48 -18.96
N PHE A 310 1.97 -4.81 -18.18
CA PHE A 310 2.13 -6.15 -17.62
C PHE A 310 1.16 -6.39 -16.47
N ILE A 311 0.62 -7.61 -16.40
CA ILE A 311 -0.21 -8.09 -15.29
C ILE A 311 0.25 -9.46 -14.79
N ASN A 312 0.10 -9.69 -13.48
CA ASN A 312 0.39 -10.96 -12.81
C ASN A 312 -0.71 -11.42 -11.84
N TYR A 313 -1.78 -10.65 -11.67
CA TYR A 313 -2.92 -11.11 -10.86
C TYR A 313 -3.72 -12.18 -11.62
N PRO A 314 -4.36 -13.13 -10.91
CA PRO A 314 -5.13 -14.18 -11.55
C PRO A 314 -6.29 -13.56 -12.34
N ILE A 315 -6.48 -14.03 -13.57
CA ILE A 315 -7.66 -13.68 -14.36
C ILE A 315 -8.90 -14.16 -13.62
N THR A 316 -9.88 -13.28 -13.46
CA THR A 316 -11.16 -13.59 -12.83
C THR A 316 -11.93 -14.61 -13.68
N LEU A 317 -11.79 -15.89 -13.34
CA LEU A 317 -12.70 -16.92 -13.82
C LEU A 317 -14.09 -16.63 -13.27
N LYS A 318 -15.13 -16.65 -14.11
CA LYS A 318 -16.52 -16.67 -13.64
C LYS A 318 -16.79 -18.02 -13.00
N ASN A 319 -16.30 -18.21 -11.78
CA ASN A 319 -16.47 -19.45 -11.06
C ASN A 319 -17.00 -19.16 -9.65
N SER A 320 -18.28 -19.47 -9.47
CA SER A 320 -18.98 -19.43 -8.18
C SER A 320 -18.23 -20.13 -7.04
N LEU A 321 -17.41 -21.14 -7.36
CA LEU A 321 -16.67 -21.94 -6.38
C LEU A 321 -15.46 -21.20 -5.76
N ILE A 322 -14.73 -20.40 -6.54
CA ILE A 322 -13.48 -19.72 -6.10
C ILE A 322 -13.81 -18.52 -5.23
N MET A 323 -14.85 -17.77 -5.64
CA MET A 323 -15.33 -16.64 -4.86
C MET A 323 -15.83 -17.08 -3.49
N ASN A 324 -16.38 -18.30 -3.37
CA ASN A 324 -16.79 -18.86 -2.08
C ASN A 324 -15.61 -19.30 -1.22
N GLU A 325 -14.48 -19.76 -1.77
CA GLU A 325 -13.31 -20.15 -0.99
C GLU A 325 -12.54 -18.92 -0.45
N GLN A 326 -12.32 -17.90 -1.28
CA GLN A 326 -11.74 -16.63 -0.83
C GLN A 326 -12.65 -15.94 0.20
N ASN A 327 -13.96 -15.95 -0.05
CA ASN A 327 -14.95 -15.44 0.89
C ASN A 327 -14.94 -16.23 2.22
N LEU A 328 -14.86 -17.56 2.15
CA LEU A 328 -14.75 -18.43 3.33
C LEU A 328 -13.49 -18.10 4.13
N ASN A 329 -12.34 -17.95 3.48
CA ASN A 329 -11.08 -17.60 4.15
C ASN A 329 -11.12 -16.20 4.79
N TYR A 330 -11.69 -15.22 4.08
CA TYR A 330 -11.93 -13.89 4.63
C TYR A 330 -12.82 -13.94 5.88
N LEU A 331 -13.90 -14.73 5.85
CA LEU A 331 -14.80 -14.89 6.97
C LEU A 331 -14.14 -15.65 8.13
N LYS A 332 -13.32 -16.68 7.88
CA LYS A 332 -12.51 -17.38 8.90
C LYS A 332 -11.56 -16.41 9.61
N GLU A 333 -10.79 -15.60 8.88
CA GLU A 333 -9.90 -14.60 9.50
C GLU A 333 -10.71 -13.49 10.22
N SER A 334 -11.82 -13.04 9.64
CA SER A 334 -12.70 -12.06 10.30
C SER A 334 -13.22 -12.56 11.65
N LEU A 335 -13.64 -13.83 11.73
CA LEU A 335 -14.09 -14.46 12.97
C LEU A 335 -12.96 -14.61 14.00
N LYS A 336 -11.77 -14.97 13.55
CA LYS A 336 -10.57 -15.04 14.39
C LYS A 336 -10.26 -13.69 15.04
N TYR A 337 -10.19 -12.62 14.26
CA TYR A 337 -9.96 -11.26 14.79
C TYR A 337 -11.14 -10.71 15.60
N ALA A 338 -12.37 -11.15 15.30
CA ALA A 338 -13.54 -10.85 16.13
C ALA A 338 -13.55 -11.59 17.48
N GLY A 339 -12.61 -12.51 17.72
CA GLY A 339 -12.43 -13.17 19.03
C GLY A 339 -13.05 -14.56 19.14
N PHE A 340 -13.43 -15.18 18.01
CA PHE A 340 -13.96 -16.56 17.96
C PHE A 340 -12.90 -17.61 17.63
N ASP A 341 -11.71 -17.17 17.23
CA ASP A 341 -10.60 -18.03 16.80
C ASP A 341 -11.06 -19.02 15.70
N THR A 342 -10.60 -20.26 15.72
CA THR A 342 -10.95 -21.29 14.73
C THR A 342 -12.21 -22.10 15.06
N LYS A 343 -12.86 -21.84 16.21
CA LYS A 343 -13.92 -22.71 16.76
C LYS A 343 -15.18 -22.84 15.88
N LEU A 344 -15.44 -21.84 15.03
CA LEU A 344 -16.62 -21.77 14.18
C LEU A 344 -16.34 -22.12 12.71
N ASN A 345 -15.09 -22.46 12.37
CA ASN A 345 -14.66 -22.62 10.97
C ASN A 345 -15.38 -23.76 10.24
N ASP A 346 -15.56 -24.91 10.89
CA ASP A 346 -16.19 -26.07 10.28
C ASP A 346 -17.69 -25.82 10.01
N GLU A 347 -18.37 -25.18 10.95
CA GLU A 347 -19.80 -24.85 10.80
C GLU A 347 -20.01 -23.74 9.77
N LEU A 348 -19.13 -22.74 9.73
CA LEU A 348 -19.10 -21.70 8.70
C LEU A 348 -18.96 -22.33 7.30
N GLU A 349 -17.97 -23.20 7.12
CA GLU A 349 -17.68 -23.87 5.85
C GLU A 349 -18.86 -24.73 5.39
N LYS A 350 -19.42 -25.53 6.30
CA LYS A 350 -20.61 -26.35 6.00
C LYS A 350 -21.79 -25.50 5.55
N ASN A 351 -22.05 -24.37 6.20
CA ASN A 351 -23.17 -23.50 5.84
C ASN A 351 -22.95 -22.79 4.49
N ILE A 352 -21.74 -22.30 4.21
CA ILE A 352 -21.41 -21.70 2.90
C ILE A 352 -21.56 -22.73 1.77
N ASN A 353 -21.04 -23.94 1.99
CA ASN A 353 -21.13 -25.04 1.02
C ASN A 353 -22.57 -25.49 0.76
N SER A 354 -23.48 -25.32 1.73
CA SER A 354 -24.90 -25.61 1.57
C SER A 354 -25.66 -24.62 0.68
N LYS A 355 -25.02 -23.50 0.31
CA LYS A 355 -25.60 -22.41 -0.50
C LYS A 355 -26.87 -21.77 0.09
N ALA A 356 -27.05 -21.82 1.41
CA ALA A 356 -28.20 -21.21 2.09
C ALA A 356 -28.19 -19.67 1.94
N PRO A 357 -29.34 -19.01 1.70
CA PRO A 357 -29.37 -17.55 1.51
C PRO A 357 -28.95 -16.76 2.77
N ALA A 358 -29.12 -17.35 3.95
CA ALA A 358 -28.67 -16.84 5.23
C ALA A 358 -28.48 -18.00 6.21
N PHE A 359 -27.60 -17.82 7.19
CA PHE A 359 -27.39 -18.78 8.28
C PHE A 359 -26.86 -18.09 9.54
N GLN A 360 -26.90 -18.81 10.65
CA GLN A 360 -26.44 -18.34 11.95
C GLN A 360 -25.41 -19.31 12.54
N LEU A 361 -24.34 -18.79 13.10
CA LEU A 361 -23.38 -19.56 13.89
C LEU A 361 -23.52 -19.20 15.37
N ASN A 362 -23.51 -20.19 16.25
CA ASN A 362 -23.68 -19.98 17.69
C ASN A 362 -22.39 -20.28 18.44
N HIS A 363 -22.05 -19.43 19.41
CA HIS A 363 -20.91 -19.67 20.30
C HIS A 363 -21.30 -19.35 21.74
N SER A 364 -20.81 -20.15 22.68
CA SER A 364 -20.95 -19.86 24.12
C SER A 364 -19.63 -20.03 24.82
N THR A 365 -19.32 -19.14 25.77
CA THR A 365 -18.11 -19.19 26.57
C THR A 365 -18.37 -18.64 27.97
N LYS A 366 -17.55 -19.07 28.94
CA LYS A 366 -17.49 -18.44 30.26
C LYS A 366 -16.40 -17.38 30.30
N ILE A 367 -16.64 -16.30 31.04
CA ILE A 367 -15.65 -15.26 31.37
C ILE A 367 -15.71 -15.05 32.87
N GLY A 368 -14.77 -15.66 33.61
CA GLY A 368 -14.94 -15.82 35.05
C GLY A 368 -16.18 -16.68 35.34
N GLU A 369 -17.09 -16.18 36.16
CA GLU A 369 -18.37 -16.84 36.45
C GLU A 369 -19.49 -16.48 35.45
N ASP A 370 -19.27 -15.44 34.65
CA ASP A 370 -20.28 -14.93 33.71
C ASP A 370 -20.41 -15.86 32.49
N ASP A 371 -21.64 -16.05 32.02
CA ASP A 371 -21.95 -16.79 30.80
C ASP A 371 -22.18 -15.82 29.63
N MET A 372 -21.41 -15.99 28.56
CA MET A 372 -21.57 -15.26 27.31
C MET A 372 -22.09 -16.18 26.21
N VAL A 373 -23.15 -15.74 25.52
CA VAL A 373 -23.73 -16.41 24.36
C VAL A 373 -23.72 -15.45 23.17
N TYR A 374 -23.24 -15.91 22.02
CA TYR A 374 -23.14 -15.16 20.78
C TYR A 374 -23.89 -15.88 19.67
N ALA A 375 -24.68 -15.13 18.90
CA ALA A 375 -25.32 -15.57 17.67
C ALA A 375 -24.87 -14.67 16.51
N LEU A 376 -24.09 -15.23 15.59
CA LEU A 376 -23.47 -14.53 14.47
C LEU A 376 -24.29 -14.75 13.21
N GLN A 377 -24.71 -13.67 12.56
CA GLN A 377 -25.63 -13.71 11.42
C GLN A 377 -24.90 -13.47 10.10
N PHE A 378 -25.09 -14.39 9.16
CA PHE A 378 -24.49 -14.35 7.83
C PHE A 378 -25.58 -14.32 6.75
N ARG A 379 -25.31 -13.63 5.64
CA ARG A 379 -26.21 -13.58 4.49
C ARG A 379 -25.42 -13.60 3.18
N LYS A 380 -25.96 -14.31 2.18
CA LYS A 380 -25.46 -14.28 0.81
C LYS A 380 -25.81 -12.93 0.14
N GLY A 381 -24.89 -12.36 -0.63
CA GLY A 381 -25.14 -11.16 -1.42
C GLY A 381 -26.20 -11.38 -2.51
N GLU A 382 -26.81 -10.30 -2.96
CA GLU A 382 -27.89 -10.36 -3.98
C GLU A 382 -27.34 -10.40 -5.41
N LYS A 383 -26.14 -9.86 -5.63
CA LYS A 383 -25.48 -9.75 -6.95
C LYS A 383 -24.29 -10.68 -7.12
N ASP A 384 -23.77 -11.19 -6.02
CA ASP A 384 -22.56 -12.01 -5.95
C ASP A 384 -22.85 -13.27 -5.13
N GLU A 385 -22.12 -14.36 -5.37
CA GLU A 385 -22.21 -15.58 -4.57
C GLU A 385 -21.61 -15.44 -3.15
N MET A 386 -21.08 -14.26 -2.78
CA MET A 386 -20.35 -14.03 -1.53
C MET A 386 -21.26 -14.04 -0.30
N TYR A 387 -20.71 -14.44 0.84
CA TYR A 387 -21.35 -14.31 2.14
C TYR A 387 -20.76 -13.16 2.95
N PHE A 388 -21.60 -12.51 3.75
CA PHE A 388 -21.21 -11.39 4.59
C PHE A 388 -21.58 -11.67 6.04
N PHE A 389 -20.64 -11.43 6.96
CA PHE A 389 -20.90 -11.38 8.39
C PHE A 389 -21.53 -10.02 8.73
N ASN A 390 -22.82 -10.01 9.07
CA ASN A 390 -23.60 -8.78 9.18
C ASN A 390 -23.66 -8.23 10.60
N ARG A 391 -23.93 -9.11 11.57
CA ARG A 391 -24.14 -8.73 12.96
C ARG A 391 -23.90 -9.90 13.92
N MET A 392 -23.64 -9.55 15.17
CA MET A 392 -23.50 -10.45 16.31
C MET A 392 -24.50 -10.05 17.39
N ASP A 393 -25.39 -10.95 17.74
CA ASP A 393 -26.24 -10.81 18.92
C ASP A 393 -25.51 -11.43 20.12
N ALA A 394 -25.10 -10.60 21.08
CA ALA A 394 -24.36 -11.02 22.26
C ALA A 394 -25.23 -10.93 23.50
N THR A 395 -25.22 -11.96 24.33
CA THR A 395 -25.99 -12.05 25.58
C THR A 395 -25.07 -12.36 26.74
N LEU A 396 -25.07 -11.48 27.75
CA LEU A 396 -24.36 -11.64 29.01
C LEU A 396 -25.33 -12.10 30.09
N LYS A 397 -25.05 -13.23 30.73
CA LYS A 397 -25.76 -13.71 31.93
C LYS A 397 -24.78 -13.73 33.10
N LYS A 398 -25.21 -13.14 34.22
CA LYS A 398 -24.46 -13.12 35.47
C LYS A 398 -25.19 -13.98 36.50
N PRO A 399 -24.65 -15.15 36.88
CA PRO A 399 -25.27 -16.00 37.88
C PRO A 399 -25.55 -15.24 39.17
N GLY A 400 -26.77 -15.36 39.71
CA GLY A 400 -27.19 -14.69 40.94
C GLY A 400 -27.51 -13.19 40.84
N GLU A 401 -27.20 -12.54 39.71
CA GLU A 401 -27.51 -11.11 39.48
C GLU A 401 -28.52 -10.92 38.35
N ASN A 402 -28.29 -11.53 37.19
CA ASN A 402 -29.20 -11.49 36.04
C ASN A 402 -29.19 -12.80 35.26
N GLU A 403 -30.03 -13.73 35.70
CA GLU A 403 -30.16 -15.06 35.10
C GLU A 403 -30.81 -15.03 33.70
N LYS A 404 -31.66 -14.04 33.42
CA LYS A 404 -32.32 -13.89 32.10
C LYS A 404 -31.34 -13.37 31.05
N GLY A 405 -30.32 -12.64 31.47
CA GLY A 405 -29.28 -12.07 30.63
C GLY A 405 -29.68 -10.76 29.97
N ILE A 406 -28.65 -10.01 29.58
CA ILE A 406 -28.76 -8.75 28.82
C ILE A 406 -28.26 -9.02 27.41
N THR A 407 -29.08 -8.71 26.43
CA THR A 407 -28.76 -8.91 25.01
C THR A 407 -28.57 -7.58 24.30
N GLN A 408 -27.55 -7.51 23.44
CA GLN A 408 -27.28 -6.40 22.53
C GLN A 408 -26.87 -6.96 21.16
N THR A 409 -27.41 -6.38 20.09
CA THR A 409 -26.94 -6.60 18.72
C THR A 409 -25.82 -5.62 18.39
N PHE A 410 -24.69 -6.15 17.93
CA PHE A 410 -23.57 -5.40 17.39
C PHE A 410 -23.47 -5.63 15.89
N TYR A 411 -23.48 -4.55 15.10
CA TYR A 411 -23.35 -4.62 13.64
C TYR A 411 -21.89 -4.55 13.24
N GLN A 412 -21.51 -5.18 12.12
CA GLN A 412 -20.11 -5.30 11.76
C GLN A 412 -19.41 -3.94 11.49
N ASN A 413 -20.14 -2.93 11.03
CA ASN A 413 -19.61 -1.56 10.86
C ASN A 413 -19.29 -0.83 12.18
N GLN A 414 -19.57 -1.45 13.33
CA GLN A 414 -19.17 -0.95 14.65
C GLN A 414 -17.81 -1.51 15.09
N HIS A 415 -17.29 -2.53 14.38
CA HIS A 415 -16.00 -3.16 14.62
C HIS A 415 -15.81 -3.64 16.08
N ILE A 416 -16.86 -4.21 16.68
CA ILE A 416 -16.86 -4.71 18.06
C ILE A 416 -16.53 -6.20 18.08
N SER A 417 -15.45 -6.59 18.76
CA SER A 417 -15.10 -7.99 19.01
C SER A 417 -15.96 -8.64 20.10
N ALA A 418 -15.94 -9.96 20.21
CA ALA A 418 -16.65 -10.74 21.22
C ALA A 418 -16.31 -10.29 22.65
N LYS A 419 -15.03 -9.97 22.92
CA LYS A 419 -14.58 -9.51 24.25
C LYS A 419 -15.02 -8.07 24.52
N GLU A 420 -15.01 -7.20 23.51
CA GLU A 420 -15.51 -5.82 23.64
C GLU A 420 -17.03 -5.80 23.83
N ALA A 421 -17.76 -6.70 23.17
CA ALA A 421 -19.20 -6.88 23.41
C ALA A 421 -19.50 -7.30 24.86
N TYR A 422 -18.70 -8.21 25.43
CA TYR A 422 -18.78 -8.52 26.87
C TYR A 422 -18.54 -7.28 27.72
N ASN A 423 -17.46 -6.52 27.44
CA ASN A 423 -17.13 -5.32 28.21
C ASN A 423 -18.25 -4.25 28.13
N LEU A 424 -18.88 -4.08 26.98
CA LEU A 424 -20.02 -3.17 26.79
C LEU A 424 -21.26 -3.62 27.55
N LEU A 425 -21.59 -4.91 27.48
CA LEU A 425 -22.71 -5.50 28.24
C LEU A 425 -22.49 -5.47 29.75
N ASP A 426 -21.23 -5.48 30.17
CA ASP A 426 -20.80 -5.28 31.56
C ASP A 426 -20.71 -3.79 31.95
N GLY A 427 -21.14 -2.89 31.06
CA GLY A 427 -21.26 -1.44 31.31
C GLY A 427 -19.97 -0.64 31.19
N ARG A 428 -18.88 -1.25 30.72
CA ARG A 428 -17.59 -0.57 30.47
C ARG A 428 -17.56 0.07 29.08
N ALA A 429 -16.78 1.14 28.93
CA ALA A 429 -16.60 1.82 27.66
C ALA A 429 -15.52 1.15 26.80
N VAL A 430 -15.71 1.14 25.48
CA VAL A 430 -14.77 0.61 24.49
C VAL A 430 -14.42 1.70 23.49
N HIS A 431 -13.15 1.82 23.13
CA HIS A 431 -12.66 2.71 22.08
C HIS A 431 -12.55 1.95 20.75
N THR A 432 -13.35 2.34 19.76
CA THR A 432 -13.43 1.71 18.44
C THR A 432 -13.39 2.75 17.32
N ASN A 433 -13.25 2.29 16.07
CA ASN A 433 -13.40 3.12 14.88
C ASN A 433 -14.80 2.92 14.31
N LEU A 434 -15.66 3.93 14.39
CA LEU A 434 -17.03 3.86 13.87
C LEU A 434 -17.09 4.35 12.42
N SER A 435 -17.86 3.70 11.56
CA SER A 435 -18.12 4.19 10.21
C SER A 435 -18.98 5.47 10.21
N TYR A 436 -18.72 6.39 9.27
CA TYR A 436 -19.63 7.51 8.99
C TYR A 436 -20.94 7.00 8.36
N LYS A 437 -22.06 7.67 8.68
CA LYS A 437 -23.38 7.29 8.14
C LYS A 437 -23.46 7.43 6.62
N ASP A 438 -22.83 8.46 6.07
CA ASP A 438 -22.91 8.82 4.65
C ASP A 438 -21.82 8.16 3.80
N ASP A 439 -20.78 7.60 4.43
CA ASP A 439 -19.68 6.91 3.76
C ASP A 439 -19.11 5.83 4.67
N ILE A 440 -19.53 4.58 4.44
CA ILE A 440 -19.12 3.43 5.26
C ILE A 440 -17.62 3.12 5.16
N LYS A 441 -16.93 3.64 4.12
CA LYS A 441 -15.49 3.45 3.91
C LYS A 441 -14.66 4.41 4.76
N LYS A 442 -15.25 5.49 5.26
CA LYS A 442 -14.61 6.40 6.21
C LYS A 442 -14.96 5.99 7.62
N THR A 443 -13.97 5.96 8.49
CA THR A 443 -14.13 5.68 9.92
C THR A 443 -13.59 6.81 10.78
N TYR A 444 -14.11 6.97 11.99
CA TYR A 444 -13.59 7.89 13.01
C TYR A 444 -13.46 7.19 14.37
N PRO A 445 -12.42 7.51 15.15
CA PRO A 445 -12.26 6.96 16.49
C PRO A 445 -13.29 7.56 17.46
N ALA A 446 -13.86 6.71 18.30
CA ALA A 446 -14.76 7.12 19.36
C ALA A 446 -14.76 6.11 20.52
N TRP A 447 -14.97 6.60 21.74
CA TRP A 447 -15.43 5.74 22.82
C TRP A 447 -16.93 5.49 22.69
N VAL A 448 -17.34 4.26 22.94
CA VAL A 448 -18.73 3.82 22.98
C VAL A 448 -19.05 3.17 24.32
N GLN A 449 -20.25 3.42 24.83
CA GLN A 449 -20.77 2.82 26.06
C GLN A 449 -22.28 2.59 25.90
N LEU A 450 -22.81 1.53 26.51
CA LEU A 450 -24.26 1.27 26.50
C LEU A 450 -24.95 2.07 27.60
N ASP A 451 -26.05 2.72 27.26
CA ASP A 451 -27.00 3.26 28.22
C ASP A 451 -28.11 2.23 28.46
N PHE A 452 -28.07 1.59 29.63
CA PHE A 452 -29.05 0.57 30.03
C PHE A 452 -30.43 1.14 30.43
N SER A 453 -30.59 2.46 30.47
CA SER A 453 -31.85 3.10 30.86
C SER A 453 -32.89 3.15 29.73
N GLN A 454 -32.46 3.06 28.47
CA GLN A 454 -33.32 3.18 27.31
C GLN A 454 -33.03 2.11 26.26
N LYS A 455 -34.08 1.69 25.56
CA LYS A 455 -33.99 0.77 24.42
C LYS A 455 -34.60 1.38 23.17
N ASP A 456 -33.99 1.07 22.03
CA ASP A 456 -34.47 1.45 20.71
C ASP A 456 -35.59 0.51 20.22
N LYS A 457 -36.08 0.79 19.00
CA LYS A 457 -37.15 0.02 18.35
C LYS A 457 -36.77 -1.42 18.03
N ASN A 458 -35.48 -1.74 18.01
CA ASN A 458 -34.94 -3.07 17.77
C ASN A 458 -34.58 -3.79 19.09
N ASN A 459 -35.01 -3.26 20.23
CA ASN A 459 -34.75 -3.78 21.58
C ASN A 459 -33.25 -3.77 21.97
N ASN A 460 -32.45 -2.94 21.30
CA ASN A 460 -31.06 -2.65 21.65
C ASN A 460 -30.97 -1.47 22.61
N TYR A 461 -29.99 -1.50 23.51
CA TYR A 461 -29.64 -0.36 24.34
C TYR A 461 -29.05 0.77 23.51
N GLU A 462 -29.34 2.01 23.91
CA GLU A 462 -28.77 3.19 23.27
C GLU A 462 -27.24 3.22 23.45
N VAL A 463 -26.52 3.65 22.41
CA VAL A 463 -25.05 3.70 22.42
C VAL A 463 -24.61 5.16 22.57
N GLU A 464 -24.10 5.51 23.75
CA GLU A 464 -23.43 6.79 23.98
C GLU A 464 -22.09 6.80 23.23
N LYS A 465 -21.78 7.92 22.55
CA LYS A 465 -20.57 8.08 21.74
C LYS A 465 -19.79 9.31 22.20
N PHE A 466 -18.51 9.11 22.50
CA PHE A 466 -17.59 10.17 22.87
C PHE A 466 -16.48 10.25 21.81
N THR A 467 -16.64 11.17 20.84
CA THR A 467 -15.69 11.39 19.74
C THR A 467 -14.45 12.15 20.23
N GLU A 468 -13.43 12.31 19.38
CA GLU A 468 -12.24 13.08 19.74
C GLU A 468 -12.55 14.50 20.25
N ASN A 469 -13.57 15.16 19.67
CA ASN A 469 -14.02 16.48 20.10
C ASN A 469 -14.61 16.51 21.52
N TYR A 470 -14.95 15.34 22.09
CA TYR A 470 -15.39 15.21 23.47
C TYR A 470 -14.23 15.42 24.47
N GLY A 471 -12.98 15.27 24.04
CA GLY A 471 -11.79 15.67 24.80
C GLY A 471 -11.29 14.69 25.86
N PHE A 472 -11.86 13.49 25.97
CA PHE A 472 -11.35 12.47 26.89
C PHE A 472 -10.06 11.82 26.35
N LYS A 473 -8.94 12.06 27.05
CA LYS A 473 -7.63 11.47 26.77
C LYS A 473 -7.25 10.50 27.88
N ILE A 474 -7.33 9.20 27.56
CA ILE A 474 -7.06 8.15 28.54
C ILE A 474 -5.57 8.13 28.96
N GLU A 475 -4.69 8.53 28.07
CA GLU A 475 -3.25 8.67 28.30
C GLU A 475 -2.97 9.66 29.43
N ASP A 476 -3.68 10.79 29.44
CA ASP A 476 -3.54 11.82 30.47
C ASP A 476 -4.09 11.31 31.81
N SER A 477 -5.25 10.66 31.78
CA SER A 477 -5.86 10.06 32.98
C SER A 477 -4.98 8.99 33.62
N LEU A 478 -4.28 8.18 32.82
CA LEU A 478 -3.37 7.13 33.31
C LEU A 478 -2.09 7.73 33.93
N LYS A 479 -1.53 8.78 33.32
CA LYS A 479 -0.30 9.46 33.80
C LYS A 479 -0.46 10.17 35.13
N GLU A 480 -1.69 10.57 35.48
CA GLU A 480 -1.98 11.23 36.75
C GLU A 480 -1.89 10.28 37.97
N LEU A 481 -1.90 8.96 37.74
CA LEU A 481 -1.90 7.94 38.79
C LEU A 481 -0.49 7.57 39.25
N SER A 482 -0.34 7.29 40.54
CA SER A 482 0.88 6.80 41.17
C SER A 482 1.05 5.30 40.93
N LEU A 483 1.34 4.89 39.69
CA LEU A 483 1.51 3.49 39.31
C LEU A 483 2.98 3.11 39.19
N LYS A 484 3.34 1.89 39.61
CA LYS A 484 4.68 1.33 39.44
C LYS A 484 5.07 1.20 37.96
N GLU A 485 4.11 0.89 37.10
CA GLU A 485 4.29 0.73 35.66
C GLU A 485 4.42 2.05 34.90
N ARG A 486 4.22 3.20 35.56
CA ARG A 486 4.10 4.52 34.90
C ARG A 486 5.33 4.87 34.06
N ASP A 487 6.51 4.58 34.58
CA ASP A 487 7.78 4.93 33.93
C ASP A 487 8.27 3.81 32.98
N ASP A 488 7.56 2.68 32.89
CA ASP A 488 7.76 1.63 31.89
C ASP A 488 6.85 1.88 30.68
N THR A 489 7.47 2.35 29.59
CA THR A 489 6.81 2.65 28.32
C THR A 489 6.06 1.43 27.75
N GLN A 490 6.62 0.23 27.85
CA GLN A 490 6.01 -0.97 27.28
C GLN A 490 4.82 -1.44 28.13
N ALA A 491 4.95 -1.40 29.45
CA ALA A 491 3.84 -1.72 30.35
C ALA A 491 2.68 -0.73 30.17
N THR A 492 2.99 0.58 30.14
CA THR A 492 2.01 1.63 29.91
C THR A 492 1.28 1.47 28.57
N GLU A 493 1.99 1.15 27.48
CA GLU A 493 1.36 0.91 26.18
C GLU A 493 0.41 -0.29 26.21
N ARG A 494 0.78 -1.39 26.87
CA ARG A 494 -0.08 -2.57 27.04
C ARG A 494 -1.33 -2.23 27.85
N MET A 495 -1.19 -1.46 28.92
CA MET A 495 -2.31 -1.00 29.73
C MET A 495 -3.26 -0.13 28.92
N LEU A 496 -2.74 0.83 28.15
CA LEU A 496 -3.57 1.68 27.29
C LEU A 496 -4.35 0.87 26.25
N LYS A 497 -3.71 -0.10 25.60
CA LYS A 497 -4.38 -1.02 24.66
C LYS A 497 -5.47 -1.83 25.35
N SER A 498 -5.20 -2.35 26.55
CA SER A 498 -6.18 -3.10 27.34
C SER A 498 -7.39 -2.25 27.75
N LEU A 499 -7.15 -1.06 28.29
CA LEU A 499 -8.18 -0.11 28.71
C LEU A 499 -9.03 0.40 27.52
N LYS A 500 -8.40 0.67 26.37
CA LYS A 500 -9.11 1.05 25.13
C LYS A 500 -10.06 -0.06 24.66
N ARG A 501 -9.76 -1.33 24.90
CA ARG A 501 -10.68 -2.44 24.60
C ARG A 501 -11.75 -2.64 25.66
N GLY A 502 -11.84 -1.75 26.65
CA GLY A 502 -12.78 -1.79 27.75
C GLY A 502 -12.45 -2.84 28.82
N ASN A 503 -11.27 -3.44 28.79
CA ASN A 503 -10.89 -4.44 29.78
C ASN A 503 -10.65 -3.82 31.15
N LEU A 504 -11.01 -4.57 32.19
CA LEU A 504 -10.53 -4.30 33.53
C LEU A 504 -9.03 -4.62 33.59
N THR A 505 -8.20 -3.60 33.75
CA THR A 505 -6.75 -3.68 33.60
C THR A 505 -6.09 -3.66 34.97
N GLU A 506 -5.35 -4.72 35.30
CA GLU A 506 -4.56 -4.81 36.53
C GLU A 506 -3.43 -3.76 36.50
N ALA A 507 -3.21 -3.11 37.64
CA ALA A 507 -2.13 -2.14 37.84
C ALA A 507 -1.62 -2.21 39.29
N ASN A 508 -0.39 -1.76 39.52
CA ASN A 508 0.19 -1.69 40.85
C ASN A 508 0.26 -0.24 41.33
N TRP A 509 -0.61 0.12 42.27
CA TRP A 509 -0.62 1.43 42.91
C TRP A 509 0.48 1.53 43.95
N GLU A 510 1.29 2.59 43.88
CA GLU A 510 2.32 2.91 44.86
C GLU A 510 1.78 3.91 45.88
N ASN A 511 1.71 3.47 47.14
CA ASN A 511 1.32 4.29 48.28
C ASN A 511 2.32 4.08 49.42
N ASN A 512 3.00 5.15 49.86
CA ASN A 512 3.90 5.14 51.03
C ASN A 512 4.96 4.00 51.03
N GLY A 513 5.47 3.62 49.86
CA GLY A 513 6.47 2.56 49.70
C GLY A 513 5.91 1.13 49.68
N THR A 514 4.58 0.97 49.80
CA THR A 514 3.87 -0.28 49.55
C THR A 514 3.20 -0.27 48.17
N SER A 515 3.20 -1.44 47.52
CA SER A 515 2.60 -1.64 46.20
C SER A 515 1.33 -2.48 46.38
N GLU A 516 0.18 -1.88 46.08
CA GLU A 516 -1.13 -2.51 46.19
C GLU A 516 -1.69 -2.80 44.79
N LYS A 517 -2.26 -3.99 44.60
CA LYS A 517 -2.89 -4.36 43.33
C LYS A 517 -4.25 -3.68 43.23
N ILE A 518 -4.47 -2.99 42.10
CA ILE A 518 -5.74 -2.36 41.77
C ILE A 518 -6.17 -2.73 40.34
N TYR A 519 -7.43 -2.45 40.04
CA TYR A 519 -8.02 -2.68 38.73
C TYR A 519 -8.57 -1.37 38.16
N LEU A 520 -8.26 -1.08 36.90
CA LEU A 520 -8.62 0.16 36.21
C LEU A 520 -9.55 -0.10 35.03
N SER A 521 -10.50 0.81 34.80
CA SER A 521 -11.34 0.82 33.59
C SER A 521 -11.58 2.23 33.07
N ALA A 522 -11.71 2.40 31.76
CA ALA A 522 -12.00 3.69 31.15
C ALA A 522 -13.40 4.21 31.50
N ASN A 523 -13.51 5.51 31.83
CA ASN A 523 -14.79 6.21 32.06
C ASN A 523 -14.80 7.55 31.29
N PRO A 524 -15.04 7.51 29.97
CA PRO A 524 -15.10 8.71 29.14
C PRO A 524 -16.17 9.69 29.62
N LYS A 525 -17.33 9.20 30.08
CA LYS A 525 -18.45 10.02 30.57
C LYS A 525 -18.04 11.02 31.66
N GLU A 526 -17.15 10.60 32.57
CA GLU A 526 -16.64 11.44 33.66
C GLU A 526 -15.21 11.96 33.40
N TRP A 527 -14.70 11.84 32.17
CA TRP A 527 -13.34 12.20 31.75
C TRP A 527 -12.22 11.66 32.67
N LYS A 528 -12.36 10.42 33.16
CA LYS A 528 -11.40 9.80 34.08
C LYS A 528 -11.31 8.29 33.95
N LEU A 529 -10.46 7.66 34.77
CA LEU A 529 -10.49 6.22 35.02
C LEU A 529 -11.36 5.92 36.25
N ASN A 530 -12.03 4.78 36.23
CA ASN A 530 -12.53 4.15 37.45
C ASN A 530 -11.44 3.21 37.99
N ALA A 531 -11.34 3.11 39.31
CA ALA A 531 -10.42 2.22 40.00
C ALA A 531 -11.14 1.35 41.02
N TYR A 532 -10.65 0.13 41.21
CA TYR A 532 -11.21 -0.86 42.13
C TYR A 532 -10.10 -1.58 42.88
N ASP A 533 -10.38 -2.00 44.12
CA ASP A 533 -9.50 -2.88 44.89
C ASP A 533 -9.59 -4.34 44.42
N GLU A 534 -8.86 -5.24 45.09
CA GLU A 534 -8.87 -6.68 44.78
C GLU A 534 -10.23 -7.35 45.01
N ALA A 535 -11.06 -6.79 45.90
CA ALA A 535 -12.42 -7.24 46.17
C ALA A 535 -13.46 -6.57 45.26
N MET A 536 -13.03 -5.83 44.22
CA MET A 536 -13.86 -5.09 43.27
C MET A 536 -14.68 -3.95 43.87
N ASN A 537 -14.31 -3.45 45.05
CA ASN A 537 -14.89 -2.23 45.61
C ASN A 537 -14.32 -1.00 44.91
N LYS A 538 -15.18 -0.03 44.60
CA LYS A 538 -14.77 1.21 43.93
C LYS A 538 -13.90 2.08 44.84
N LEU A 539 -12.75 2.50 44.32
CA LEU A 539 -11.82 3.42 44.98
C LEU A 539 -12.06 4.87 44.52
N ASP A 540 -11.75 5.86 45.37
CA ASP A 540 -11.68 7.25 44.93
C ASP A 540 -10.39 7.47 44.15
N ILE A 541 -10.53 7.79 42.85
CA ILE A 541 -9.40 8.02 41.95
C ILE A 541 -8.48 9.16 42.44
N LYS A 542 -8.98 10.07 43.28
CA LYS A 542 -8.18 11.17 43.84
C LYS A 542 -7.09 10.69 44.79
N ASP A 543 -7.37 9.63 45.54
CA ASP A 543 -6.42 9.06 46.51
C ASP A 543 -5.27 8.33 45.81
N LEU A 544 -5.48 7.94 44.54
CA LEU A 544 -4.52 7.25 43.70
C LEU A 544 -3.57 8.19 42.94
N LYS A 545 -3.80 9.51 42.98
CA LYS A 545 -3.01 10.49 42.23
C LYS A 545 -1.64 10.74 42.86
N LEU A 546 -0.73 11.29 42.06
CA LEU A 546 0.59 11.72 42.54
C LEU A 546 0.46 12.81 43.61
N ASN A 547 0.98 12.53 44.81
CA ASN A 547 1.09 13.53 45.87
C ASN A 547 2.07 14.63 45.43
N ALA A 548 1.59 15.88 45.31
CA ALA A 548 2.39 17.03 44.88
C ALA A 548 3.52 17.47 45.84
N LYS A 549 3.82 16.69 46.90
CA LYS A 549 4.84 16.99 47.92
C LYS A 549 6.20 16.32 47.71
N ALA A 550 6.39 15.48 46.69
CA ALA A 550 7.64 14.75 46.45
C ALA A 550 8.59 15.42 45.42
N LYS A 551 8.54 16.76 45.27
CA LYS A 551 9.37 17.52 44.30
C LYS A 551 10.19 18.67 44.92
N SER A 552 10.58 18.55 46.18
CA SER A 552 11.52 19.50 46.80
C SER A 552 12.46 18.78 47.74
N GLU A 553 13.45 18.09 47.19
CA GLU A 553 14.75 17.78 47.82
C GLU A 553 15.61 17.11 46.75
N ASP A 554 16.17 17.91 45.85
CA ASP A 554 17.57 17.75 45.48
C ASP A 554 18.08 19.00 44.75
N VAL A 555 19.33 19.36 45.09
CA VAL A 555 20.18 20.45 44.59
C VAL A 555 20.00 21.84 45.22
N THR A 556 20.71 22.04 46.32
CA THR A 556 21.32 23.33 46.71
C THR A 556 22.75 23.45 46.17
N ASP A 557 23.08 24.69 45.78
CA ASP A 557 24.38 25.36 45.63
C ASP A 557 25.23 24.99 44.39
N ASP A 558 25.80 25.92 43.60
CA ASP A 558 26.07 27.35 43.85
C ASP A 558 26.49 28.16 42.57
N ILE A 559 26.26 29.49 42.61
CA ILE A 559 26.97 30.63 41.95
C ILE A 559 26.79 30.83 40.42
N SER A 560 26.46 31.98 39.80
CA SER A 560 26.55 33.44 40.07
C SER A 560 25.55 34.16 39.13
N ASP A 561 24.70 35.07 39.59
CA ASP A 561 24.88 36.51 39.91
C ASP A 561 24.63 37.49 38.74
N SER A 562 23.67 38.39 39.01
CA SER A 562 23.34 39.68 38.38
C SER A 562 22.88 39.72 36.90
N THR A 563 21.73 40.30 36.54
CA THR A 563 21.40 41.69 36.82
C THR A 563 19.91 42.04 36.58
N LYS A 564 19.38 42.92 37.44
CA LYS A 564 18.34 43.96 37.22
C LYS A 564 16.84 43.60 37.21
N LYS A 565 16.28 43.74 38.42
CA LYS A 565 14.92 44.25 38.73
C LYS A 565 14.73 45.72 38.31
N ASN A 566 13.54 46.03 37.81
CA ASN A 566 12.61 47.13 38.19
C ASN A 566 11.68 47.38 36.98
N LYS A 567 10.36 47.56 37.07
CA LYS A 567 9.53 48.12 38.14
C LYS A 567 8.04 47.77 37.87
N ARG A 568 7.28 47.45 38.93
CA ARG A 568 5.83 47.74 39.11
C ARG A 568 5.62 49.27 38.97
N GLN A 569 4.47 49.88 38.64
CA GLN A 569 3.06 49.61 38.92
C GLN A 569 2.20 50.68 38.20
N GLU A 570 0.90 50.40 38.04
CA GLU A 570 -0.24 51.37 37.96
C GLU A 570 -0.39 52.20 36.67
N GLN A 571 -1.57 52.33 36.04
CA GLN A 571 -2.92 52.60 36.59
C GLN A 571 -4.05 52.14 35.64
N LYS A 572 -5.15 51.61 36.21
CA LYS A 572 -6.53 51.58 35.65
C LYS A 572 -7.05 53.03 35.54
N ASN A 573 -7.69 53.48 34.48
CA ASN A 573 -9.11 53.40 34.07
C ASN A 573 -9.14 54.33 32.81
N ASP A 574 -9.93 54.16 31.77
CA ASP A 574 -11.39 54.17 31.77
C ASP A 574 -11.92 53.94 30.33
N GLN A 575 -13.18 53.50 30.23
CA GLN A 575 -14.10 53.66 29.10
C GLN A 575 -13.92 52.82 27.80
N THR A 576 -14.61 51.68 27.78
CA THR A 576 -15.39 51.15 26.63
C THR A 576 -16.42 52.19 26.10
N PRO A 577 -16.99 52.09 24.87
CA PRO A 577 -17.34 50.84 24.18
C PRO A 577 -17.22 50.79 22.63
N LYS A 578 -17.41 49.54 22.14
CA LYS A 578 -17.61 49.07 20.77
C LYS A 578 -18.49 49.99 19.89
N PRO A 579 -18.46 49.75 18.56
CA PRO A 579 -19.70 49.20 17.99
C PRO A 579 -19.49 48.06 16.98
N SER A 580 -20.25 47.00 17.20
CA SER A 580 -20.75 46.08 16.17
C SER A 580 -21.76 46.79 15.26
N LYS A 581 -21.68 46.59 13.94
CA LYS A 581 -22.79 46.87 13.01
C LYS A 581 -23.47 45.57 12.57
N LYS A 582 -24.80 45.69 12.46
CA LYS A 582 -25.85 44.69 12.31
C LYS A 582 -25.96 44.13 10.89
N VAL A 583 -26.23 42.83 10.81
CA VAL A 583 -27.37 42.14 10.14
C VAL A 583 -28.38 43.04 9.39
N LYS A 584 -28.66 42.78 8.10
CA LYS A 584 -29.84 42.04 7.55
C LYS A 584 -30.10 42.39 6.08
N LEU A 585 -30.08 41.39 5.20
CA LEU A 585 -31.19 41.00 4.31
C LEU A 585 -30.94 39.56 3.82
#